data_AF-A0A2H5QI84-F1
#
_entry.id   AF-A0A2H5QI84-F1
#
_cell.length_a   1.000
_cell.length_b   1.000
_cell.length_c   1.000
_cell.angle_alpha   90.00
_cell.angle_beta   90.00
_cell.angle_gamma   90.00
#
_symmetry.space_group_name_H-M   'P 1'
#
loop_
_entity.id
_entity.type
_entity.pdbx_description
1 polymer ?
#
loop_
_entity_poly.entity_id
_entity_poly.type
_entity_poly.pdbx_seq_one_letter_code
_entity_poly.pdbx_strand_id
1 'polypeptide(L)'
;MNALAATNRNFRYAARILGLDSKLERSLLIPFREIKVECSIPKDDGSLATFVDPDEVNALAQLMTWKTAVAAIPYGGAKGGIGCNPRELSMSELERLTRVFTQKIHDLIGIHRDVPAPDMGTNSQTMAWILDEYSKFHGHSPAVVTGKPIDLGGSLGREAATGLGVFFATEALLAEHGKSISNMKFAIQGFGNVGSWAAKFFHEHGGKVVAVSDITGAIKNPNGIDIPALLKYKKAIKA
;
A
#
# COMPACT_ATOMS: atom_id res chain seq x y z
N MET A 1 0.28 17.73 -11.20
CA MET A 1 -1.18 17.47 -11.33
C MET A 1 -1.67 17.00 -9.98
N ASN A 2 -2.75 17.57 -9.43
CA ASN A 2 -3.30 17.13 -8.13
C ASN A 2 -3.83 15.69 -8.25
N ALA A 3 -3.53 14.82 -7.28
CA ALA A 3 -3.87 13.39 -7.32
C ALA A 3 -5.39 13.15 -7.41
N LEU A 4 -6.19 13.84 -6.60
CA LEU A 4 -7.65 13.70 -6.63
C LEU A 4 -8.25 14.20 -7.95
N ALA A 5 -7.74 15.30 -8.49
CA ALA A 5 -8.15 15.79 -9.80
C ALA A 5 -7.87 14.78 -10.92
N ALA A 6 -6.71 14.11 -10.87
CA ALA A 6 -6.35 13.06 -11.82
C ALA A 6 -7.29 11.84 -11.71
N THR A 7 -7.57 11.37 -10.48
CA THR A 7 -8.48 10.24 -10.25
C THR A 7 -9.91 10.56 -10.70
N ASN A 8 -10.42 11.74 -10.35
CA ASN A 8 -11.75 12.19 -10.74
C ASN A 8 -11.89 12.31 -12.27
N ARG A 9 -10.83 12.74 -12.97
CA ARG A 9 -10.83 12.78 -14.44
C ARG A 9 -11.03 11.39 -15.04
N ASN A 10 -10.35 10.37 -14.51
CA ASN A 10 -10.48 8.99 -14.98
C ASN A 10 -11.87 8.43 -14.67
N PHE A 11 -12.39 8.67 -13.46
CA PHE A 11 -13.75 8.27 -13.11
C PHE A 11 -14.79 8.88 -14.05
N ARG A 12 -14.74 10.20 -14.30
CA ARG A 12 -15.67 10.87 -15.22
C ARG A 12 -15.56 10.39 -16.66
N TYR A 13 -14.38 9.92 -17.07
CA TYR A 13 -14.22 9.29 -18.37
C TYR A 13 -14.93 7.93 -18.41
N ALA A 14 -14.73 7.07 -17.40
CA ALA A 14 -15.41 5.79 -17.28
C ALA A 14 -16.94 5.94 -17.17
N ALA A 15 -17.43 6.88 -16.36
CA ALA A 15 -18.87 7.16 -16.22
C ALA A 15 -19.53 7.55 -17.55
N ARG A 16 -18.83 8.32 -18.39
CA ARG A 16 -19.30 8.68 -19.74
C ARG A 16 -19.37 7.48 -20.68
N ILE A 17 -18.39 6.57 -20.63
CA ILE A 17 -18.42 5.32 -21.42
C ILE A 17 -19.63 4.46 -21.02
N LEU A 18 -19.95 4.42 -19.73
CA LEU A 18 -21.06 3.63 -19.19
C LEU A 18 -22.43 4.30 -19.36
N GLY A 19 -22.49 5.56 -19.80
CA GLY A 19 -23.74 6.33 -19.86
C GLY A 19 -24.40 6.49 -18.49
N LEU A 20 -23.60 6.67 -17.43
CA LEU A 20 -24.10 6.72 -16.06
C LEU A 20 -25.03 7.94 -15.84
N ASP A 21 -26.11 7.74 -15.07
CA ASP A 21 -26.96 8.85 -14.65
C ASP A 21 -26.17 9.86 -13.81
N SER A 22 -26.39 11.15 -14.07
CA SER A 22 -25.65 12.25 -13.45
C SER A 22 -25.78 12.30 -11.92
N LYS A 23 -26.92 11.88 -11.34
CA LYS A 23 -27.12 11.86 -9.89
C LYS A 23 -26.33 10.71 -9.28
N LEU A 24 -26.33 9.55 -9.92
CA LEU A 24 -25.53 8.41 -9.50
C LEU A 24 -24.02 8.69 -9.63
N GLU A 25 -23.59 9.30 -10.73
CA GLU A 25 -22.19 9.73 -10.93
C GLU A 25 -21.74 10.64 -9.78
N ARG A 26 -22.55 11.65 -9.44
CA ARG A 26 -22.26 12.57 -8.34
C ARG A 26 -22.21 11.85 -7.00
N SER A 27 -23.11 10.91 -6.74
CA SER A 27 -23.13 10.14 -5.51
C SER A 27 -21.88 9.27 -5.34
N LEU A 28 -21.38 8.66 -6.42
CA LEU A 28 -20.19 7.80 -6.40
C LEU A 28 -18.88 8.58 -6.25
N LEU A 29 -18.87 9.87 -6.60
CA LEU A 29 -17.73 10.76 -6.39
C LEU A 29 -17.59 11.25 -4.96
N ILE A 30 -18.69 11.33 -4.21
CA ILE A 30 -18.71 11.86 -2.86
C ILE A 30 -18.26 10.74 -1.90
N PRO A 31 -17.20 10.94 -1.09
CA PRO A 31 -16.81 9.95 -0.10
C PRO A 31 -17.93 9.77 0.92
N PHE A 32 -18.18 8.53 1.32
CA PHE A 32 -19.19 8.22 2.34
C PHE A 32 -18.91 8.95 3.67
N ARG A 33 -17.64 9.09 4.02
CA ARG A 33 -17.16 9.72 5.24
C ARG A 33 -15.72 10.19 5.07
N GLU A 34 -15.42 11.38 5.57
CA GLU A 34 -14.07 11.91 5.73
C GLU A 34 -13.86 12.26 7.21
N ILE A 35 -12.77 11.81 7.81
CA ILE A 35 -12.43 12.09 9.20
C ILE A 35 -10.99 12.58 9.25
N LYS A 36 -10.75 13.60 10.07
CA LYS A 36 -9.43 14.13 10.37
C LYS A 36 -9.22 14.05 11.88
N VAL A 37 -8.13 13.45 12.30
CA VAL A 37 -7.81 13.30 13.73
C VAL A 37 -6.46 13.92 14.05
N GLU A 38 -6.37 14.51 15.24
CA GLU A 38 -5.09 14.98 15.77
C GLU A 38 -4.38 13.84 16.49
N CYS A 39 -3.14 13.56 16.09
CA CYS A 39 -2.29 12.57 16.75
C CYS A 39 -1.10 13.27 17.41
N SER A 40 -1.22 13.54 18.70
CA SER A 40 -0.17 14.17 19.51
C SER A 40 0.54 13.12 20.36
N ILE A 41 1.87 13.02 20.24
CA ILE A 41 2.70 12.08 21.00
C ILE A 41 3.91 12.78 21.65
N PRO A 42 4.35 12.32 22.83
CA PRO A 42 5.65 12.69 23.36
C PRO A 42 6.75 12.02 22.53
N LYS A 43 7.73 12.81 22.10
CA LYS A 43 8.99 12.36 21.50
C LYS A 43 9.94 11.83 22.56
N ASP A 44 10.97 11.11 22.12
CA ASP A 44 11.96 10.53 23.04
C ASP A 44 12.80 11.60 23.76
N ASP A 45 12.90 12.82 23.21
CA ASP A 45 13.52 13.98 23.84
C ASP A 45 12.61 14.73 24.84
N GLY A 46 11.37 14.24 25.05
CA GLY A 46 10.36 14.84 25.92
C GLY A 46 9.55 15.97 25.28
N SER A 47 9.87 16.40 24.06
CA SER A 47 9.04 17.36 23.31
C SER A 47 7.73 16.73 22.85
N LEU A 48 6.71 17.54 22.58
CA LEU A 48 5.43 17.07 22.04
C LEU A 48 5.41 17.30 20.52
N ALA A 49 5.05 16.27 19.76
CA ALA A 49 4.86 16.36 18.32
C ALA A 49 3.42 16.04 17.94
N THR A 50 2.83 16.86 17.08
CA THR A 50 1.45 16.72 16.58
C THR A 50 1.48 16.42 15.09
N PHE A 51 0.81 15.33 14.70
CA PHE A 51 0.72 14.88 13.31
C PHE A 51 -0.71 14.96 12.80
N VAL A 52 -0.82 15.25 11.50
CA VAL A 52 -2.09 15.51 10.82
C VAL A 52 -2.14 14.75 9.51
N ASP A 53 -3.32 14.27 9.12
CA ASP A 53 -3.53 13.45 7.93
C ASP A 53 -3.19 14.18 6.62
N PRO A 54 -2.68 13.49 5.58
CA PRO A 54 -2.32 14.10 4.32
C PRO A 54 -3.52 14.32 3.39
N ASP A 55 -3.47 15.36 2.56
CA ASP A 55 -4.55 15.71 1.61
C ASP A 55 -4.77 14.65 0.50
N GLU A 56 -3.83 13.73 0.30
CA GLU A 56 -3.86 12.72 -0.78
C GLU A 56 -4.78 11.51 -0.48
N VAL A 57 -5.26 11.36 0.75
CA VAL A 57 -6.02 10.18 1.22
C VAL A 57 -7.31 9.96 0.41
N ASN A 58 -8.01 11.04 0.03
CA ASN A 58 -9.26 10.95 -0.72
C ASN A 58 -9.10 10.29 -2.09
N ALA A 59 -8.02 10.62 -2.81
CA ALA A 59 -7.75 10.05 -4.13
C ALA A 59 -7.51 8.53 -4.03
N LEU A 60 -6.79 8.11 -2.99
CA LEU A 60 -6.47 6.71 -2.74
C LEU A 60 -7.68 5.91 -2.25
N ALA A 61 -8.53 6.49 -1.38
CA ALA A 61 -9.77 5.85 -0.92
C ALA A 61 -10.71 5.58 -2.10
N GLN A 62 -10.88 6.56 -3.00
CA GLN A 62 -11.66 6.39 -4.22
C GLN A 62 -11.10 5.26 -5.11
N LEU A 63 -9.78 5.21 -5.30
CA LEU A 63 -9.14 4.11 -6.05
C LEU A 63 -9.33 2.75 -5.41
N MET A 64 -9.43 2.66 -4.07
CA MET A 64 -9.71 1.39 -3.40
C MET A 64 -11.10 0.86 -3.72
N THR A 65 -12.12 1.72 -3.78
CA THR A 65 -13.49 1.32 -4.15
C THR A 65 -13.52 0.67 -5.53
N TRP A 66 -12.82 1.27 -6.51
CA TRP A 66 -12.76 0.72 -7.86
C TRP A 66 -11.90 -0.55 -7.93
N LYS A 67 -10.78 -0.58 -7.20
CA LYS A 67 -9.86 -1.71 -7.18
C LYS A 67 -10.52 -2.96 -6.61
N THR A 68 -11.24 -2.85 -5.50
CA THR A 68 -11.93 -4.00 -4.89
C THR A 68 -13.05 -4.52 -5.78
N ALA A 69 -13.79 -3.62 -6.44
CA ALA A 69 -14.79 -3.98 -7.44
C ALA A 69 -14.16 -4.71 -8.64
N VAL A 70 -13.06 -4.21 -9.20
CA VAL A 70 -12.32 -4.87 -10.30
C VAL A 70 -11.77 -6.23 -9.89
N ALA A 71 -11.25 -6.34 -8.66
CA ALA A 71 -10.75 -7.60 -8.12
C ALA A 71 -11.88 -8.58 -7.73
N ALA A 72 -13.15 -8.16 -7.85
CA ALA A 72 -14.33 -8.95 -7.49
C ALA A 72 -14.30 -9.50 -6.05
N ILE A 73 -13.83 -8.69 -5.10
CA ILE A 73 -13.83 -9.02 -3.67
C ILE A 73 -14.88 -8.20 -2.92
N PRO A 74 -15.50 -8.74 -1.85
CA PRO A 74 -16.67 -8.13 -1.20
C PRO A 74 -16.29 -6.97 -0.26
N TYR A 75 -15.63 -5.94 -0.79
CA TYR A 75 -15.19 -4.76 -0.05
C TYR A 75 -15.49 -3.46 -0.79
N GLY A 76 -15.77 -2.40 -0.02
CA GLY A 76 -15.74 -1.02 -0.49
C GLY A 76 -14.31 -0.47 -0.60
N GLY A 77 -14.16 0.85 -0.48
CA GLY A 77 -12.86 1.53 -0.48
C GLY A 77 -12.72 2.53 0.66
N ALA A 78 -11.60 2.43 1.36
CA ALA A 78 -11.17 3.37 2.39
C ALA A 78 -9.66 3.57 2.30
N LYS A 79 -9.18 4.68 2.86
CA LYS A 79 -7.76 4.93 3.05
C LYS A 79 -7.57 5.82 4.27
N GLY A 80 -6.46 5.63 4.96
CA GLY A 80 -5.98 6.51 6.02
C GLY A 80 -4.48 6.72 5.86
N GLY A 81 -3.95 7.72 6.56
CA GLY A 81 -2.52 8.01 6.57
C GLY A 81 -2.21 9.10 7.58
N ILE A 82 -0.98 9.12 8.08
CA ILE A 82 -0.49 10.13 9.01
C ILE A 82 0.62 10.91 8.31
N GLY A 83 0.52 12.24 8.27
CA GLY A 83 1.54 13.11 7.68
C GLY A 83 2.80 13.15 8.54
N CYS A 84 3.67 12.16 8.38
CA CYS A 84 4.96 12.08 9.07
C CYS A 84 6.03 11.49 8.15
N ASN A 85 7.31 11.74 8.46
CA ASN A 85 8.42 10.98 7.89
C ASN A 85 8.83 9.87 8.88
N PRO A 86 8.53 8.59 8.62
CA PRO A 86 8.84 7.51 9.56
C PRO A 86 10.34 7.32 9.83
N ARG A 87 11.22 7.89 9.00
CA ARG A 87 12.68 7.82 9.19
C ARG A 87 13.22 8.81 10.21
N GLU A 88 12.43 9.82 10.55
CA GLU A 88 12.76 10.83 11.55
C GLU A 88 12.19 10.48 12.93
N LEU A 89 11.52 9.33 13.03
CA LEU A 89 10.92 8.82 14.25
C LEU A 89 11.63 7.54 14.68
N SER A 90 11.85 7.42 15.98
CA SER A 90 12.34 6.17 16.57
C SER A 90 11.28 5.07 16.50
N MET A 91 11.68 3.82 16.72
CA MET A 91 10.72 2.70 16.80
C MET A 91 9.68 2.92 17.90
N SER A 92 10.11 3.46 19.05
CA SER A 92 9.25 3.78 20.18
C SER A 92 8.26 4.89 19.85
N GLU A 93 8.70 5.93 19.13
CA GLU A 93 7.84 7.01 18.65
C GLU A 93 6.82 6.51 17.61
N LEU A 94 7.23 5.66 16.68
CA LEU A 94 6.36 5.04 15.69
C LEU A 94 5.28 4.17 16.33
N GLU A 95 5.64 3.40 17.37
CA GLU A 95 4.68 2.61 18.13
C GLU A 95 3.67 3.52 18.82
N ARG A 96 4.13 4.54 19.56
CA ARG A 96 3.25 5.51 20.23
C ARG A 96 2.30 6.18 19.24
N LEU A 97 2.82 6.63 18.10
CA LEU A 97 2.04 7.27 17.05
C LEU A 97 0.96 6.33 16.49
N THR A 98 1.34 5.08 16.19
CA THR A 98 0.41 4.06 15.67
C THR A 98 -0.70 3.77 16.66
N ARG A 99 -0.36 3.67 17.96
CA ARG A 99 -1.34 3.43 19.03
C ARG A 99 -2.28 4.62 19.21
N VAL A 100 -1.76 5.84 19.31
CA VAL A 100 -2.59 7.05 19.42
C VAL A 100 -3.52 7.17 18.21
N PHE A 101 -3.02 6.96 17.00
CA PHE A 101 -3.87 6.97 15.80
C PHE A 101 -4.99 5.92 15.90
N THR A 102 -4.66 4.68 16.28
CA THR A 102 -5.66 3.61 16.47
C THR A 102 -6.69 3.99 17.52
N GLN A 103 -6.28 4.61 18.63
CA GLN A 103 -7.21 5.11 19.65
C GLN A 103 -8.16 6.17 19.09
N LYS A 104 -7.72 7.03 18.17
CA LYS A 104 -8.58 8.04 17.54
C LYS A 104 -9.57 7.47 16.53
N ILE A 105 -9.31 6.30 15.96
CA ILE A 105 -10.13 5.74 14.87
C ILE A 105 -10.79 4.40 15.21
N HIS A 106 -10.61 3.85 16.41
CA HIS A 106 -11.12 2.51 16.75
C HIS A 106 -12.64 2.38 16.58
N ASP A 107 -13.39 3.48 16.75
CA ASP A 107 -14.85 3.52 16.56
C ASP A 107 -15.27 3.61 15.09
N LEU A 108 -14.32 3.76 14.17
CA LEU A 108 -14.55 3.85 12.74
C LEU A 108 -14.22 2.54 12.03
N ILE A 109 -13.21 1.82 12.53
CA ILE A 109 -12.74 0.53 11.99
C ILE A 109 -13.43 -0.65 12.67
N GLY A 110 -13.30 -1.84 12.10
CA GLY A 110 -13.89 -3.06 12.62
C GLY A 110 -13.98 -4.16 11.57
N ILE A 111 -14.12 -5.41 12.02
CA ILE A 111 -14.07 -6.63 11.17
C ILE A 111 -15.03 -6.56 9.97
N HIS A 112 -16.22 -5.98 10.17
CA HIS A 112 -17.25 -5.84 9.13
C HIS A 112 -17.53 -4.38 8.76
N ARG A 113 -16.59 -3.47 9.03
CA ARG A 113 -16.79 -2.03 8.85
C ARG A 113 -15.71 -1.39 8.01
N ASP A 114 -14.48 -1.38 8.52
CA ASP A 114 -13.30 -0.89 7.80
C ASP A 114 -12.08 -1.62 8.35
N VAL A 115 -11.27 -2.17 7.44
CA VAL A 115 -10.19 -3.12 7.75
C VAL A 115 -8.88 -2.56 7.21
N PRO A 116 -8.07 -1.87 8.05
CA PRO A 116 -6.80 -1.31 7.62
C PRO A 116 -5.79 -2.36 7.12
N ALA A 117 -4.83 -1.88 6.32
CA ALA A 117 -3.75 -2.67 5.76
C ALA A 117 -2.48 -1.81 5.59
N PRO A 118 -1.29 -2.43 5.42
CA PRO A 118 -0.07 -1.68 5.16
C PRO A 118 -0.12 -0.92 3.83
N ASP A 119 0.51 0.24 3.84
CA ASP A 119 0.87 1.04 2.66
C ASP A 119 2.28 1.64 2.82
N MET A 120 2.67 2.59 1.97
CA MET A 120 3.97 3.26 2.04
C MET A 120 4.25 3.81 3.44
N GLY A 121 5.42 3.47 3.99
CA GLY A 121 5.82 3.90 5.33
C GLY A 121 5.34 3.01 6.49
N THR A 122 4.51 1.99 6.22
CA THR A 122 4.02 1.04 7.22
C THR A 122 4.29 -0.41 6.80
N ASN A 123 4.19 -1.34 7.73
CA ASN A 123 4.50 -2.75 7.48
C ASN A 123 3.72 -3.68 8.45
N SER A 124 4.11 -4.95 8.51
CA SER A 124 3.53 -5.94 9.42
C SER A 124 3.67 -5.58 10.89
N GLN A 125 4.77 -4.95 11.32
CA GLN A 125 4.94 -4.46 12.68
C GLN A 125 3.91 -3.38 13.01
N THR A 126 3.67 -2.45 12.09
CA THR A 126 2.62 -1.43 12.26
C THR A 126 1.25 -2.09 12.46
N MET A 127 0.93 -3.11 11.66
CA MET A 127 -0.35 -3.82 11.79
C MET A 127 -0.45 -4.61 13.09
N ALA A 128 0.67 -5.12 13.62
CA ALA A 128 0.71 -5.77 14.93
C ALA A 128 0.31 -4.79 16.04
N TRP A 129 0.81 -3.55 16.01
CA TRP A 129 0.43 -2.52 16.98
C TRP A 129 -1.03 -2.09 16.85
N ILE A 130 -1.55 -1.95 15.62
CA ILE A 130 -2.98 -1.64 15.42
C ILE A 130 -3.86 -2.77 15.97
N LEU A 131 -3.52 -4.03 15.68
CA LEU A 131 -4.23 -5.19 16.20
C LEU A 131 -4.26 -5.17 17.73
N ASP A 132 -3.09 -5.00 18.35
CA ASP A 132 -2.94 -5.00 19.81
C ASP A 132 -3.73 -3.86 20.45
N GLU A 133 -3.59 -2.64 19.92
CA GLU A 133 -4.27 -1.47 20.47
C GLU A 133 -5.79 -1.55 20.30
N TYR A 134 -6.29 -1.93 19.12
CA TYR A 134 -7.73 -2.11 18.89
C TYR A 134 -8.32 -3.18 19.81
N SER A 135 -7.56 -4.27 20.07
CA SER A 135 -8.02 -5.38 20.90
C SER A 135 -8.25 -4.97 22.37
N LYS A 136 -7.62 -3.89 22.85
CA LYS A 136 -7.88 -3.36 24.20
C LYS A 136 -9.27 -2.76 24.35
N PHE A 137 -9.84 -2.22 23.26
CA PHE A 137 -11.16 -1.58 23.26
C PHE A 137 -12.29 -2.58 22.94
N HIS A 138 -12.04 -3.55 22.06
CA HIS A 138 -13.08 -4.40 21.47
C HIS A 138 -12.87 -5.91 21.68
N GLY A 139 -11.87 -6.29 22.47
CA GLY A 139 -11.44 -7.69 22.61
C GLY A 139 -10.65 -8.19 21.41
N HIS A 140 -10.07 -9.40 21.53
CA HIS A 140 -9.16 -9.95 20.52
C HIS A 140 -9.84 -10.10 19.15
N SER A 141 -9.40 -9.28 18.18
CA SER A 141 -10.06 -9.11 16.88
C SER A 141 -9.06 -9.25 15.72
N PRO A 142 -8.53 -10.45 15.44
CA PRO A 142 -7.45 -10.63 14.46
C PRO A 142 -7.83 -10.17 13.04
N ALA A 143 -9.10 -10.20 12.66
CA ALA A 143 -9.57 -9.78 11.34
C ALA A 143 -9.71 -8.25 11.17
N VAL A 144 -9.47 -7.44 12.22
CA VAL A 144 -9.60 -5.97 12.14
C VAL A 144 -8.55 -5.31 11.23
N VAL A 145 -7.40 -5.95 11.04
CA VAL A 145 -6.34 -5.49 10.12
C VAL A 145 -5.74 -6.64 9.33
N THR A 146 -5.33 -6.38 8.10
CA THR A 146 -4.60 -7.35 7.26
C THR A 146 -3.11 -7.00 7.19
N GLY A 147 -2.28 -7.90 6.62
CA GLY A 147 -0.84 -7.65 6.50
C GLY A 147 -0.05 -7.80 7.79
N LYS A 148 -0.63 -8.44 8.81
CA LYS A 148 0.01 -8.80 10.09
C LYS A 148 1.16 -9.80 9.90
N PRO A 149 2.07 -9.94 10.89
CA PRO A 149 3.00 -11.06 10.97
C PRO A 149 2.27 -12.40 10.99
N ILE A 150 2.92 -13.47 10.50
CA ILE A 150 2.33 -14.82 10.50
C ILE A 150 1.97 -15.26 11.92
N ASP A 151 2.83 -14.95 12.88
CA ASP A 151 2.68 -15.25 14.31
C ASP A 151 1.40 -14.63 14.93
N LEU A 152 0.84 -13.60 14.29
CA LEU A 152 -0.36 -12.90 14.73
C LEU A 152 -1.56 -13.10 13.77
N GLY A 153 -1.60 -14.22 13.04
CA GLY A 153 -2.69 -14.53 12.11
C GLY A 153 -2.56 -13.82 10.76
N GLY A 154 -1.34 -13.53 10.34
CA GLY A 154 -1.02 -13.10 8.98
C GLY A 154 -1.16 -14.24 7.96
N SER A 155 -1.49 -13.91 6.71
CA SER A 155 -1.56 -14.90 5.63
C SER A 155 -0.17 -15.14 5.03
N LEU A 156 0.15 -16.42 4.79
CA LEU A 156 1.28 -16.80 3.93
C LEU A 156 1.12 -16.18 2.54
N GLY A 157 2.24 -15.86 1.90
CA GLY A 157 2.27 -15.24 0.56
C GLY A 157 1.87 -13.76 0.52
N ARG A 158 1.35 -13.17 1.61
CA ARG A 158 0.86 -11.77 1.63
C ARG A 158 1.93 -10.75 1.27
N GLU A 159 3.17 -10.98 1.70
CA GLU A 159 4.31 -10.10 1.42
C GLU A 159 4.63 -10.05 -0.09
N ALA A 160 4.58 -11.20 -0.76
CA ALA A 160 4.87 -11.33 -2.19
C ALA A 160 3.69 -10.97 -3.11
N ALA A 161 2.46 -11.01 -2.59
CA ALA A 161 1.22 -10.98 -3.37
C ALA A 161 1.14 -9.84 -4.40
N THR A 162 1.51 -8.61 -4.03
CA THR A 162 1.42 -7.47 -4.97
C THR A 162 2.47 -7.58 -6.09
N GLY A 163 3.70 -7.99 -5.78
CA GLY A 163 4.73 -8.21 -6.79
C GLY A 163 4.40 -9.37 -7.72
N LEU A 164 3.79 -10.42 -7.18
CA LEU A 164 3.27 -11.55 -7.95
C LEU A 164 2.10 -11.14 -8.85
N GLY A 165 1.19 -10.31 -8.37
CA GLY A 165 0.09 -9.77 -9.16
C GLY A 165 0.57 -8.90 -10.33
N VAL A 166 1.62 -8.10 -10.13
CA VAL A 166 2.28 -7.35 -11.23
C VAL A 166 2.83 -8.32 -12.29
N PHE A 167 3.48 -9.40 -11.85
CA PHE A 167 3.96 -10.44 -12.75
C PHE A 167 2.81 -11.08 -13.54
N PHE A 168 1.75 -11.56 -12.87
CA PHE A 168 0.61 -12.21 -13.54
C PHE A 168 -0.11 -11.29 -14.52
N ALA A 169 -0.36 -10.04 -14.14
CA ALA A 169 -0.99 -9.07 -15.04
C ALA A 169 -0.13 -8.80 -16.28
N THR A 170 1.19 -8.73 -16.10
CA THR A 170 2.13 -8.53 -17.21
C THR A 170 2.18 -9.74 -18.13
N GLU A 171 2.23 -10.95 -17.57
CA GLU A 171 2.23 -12.20 -18.31
C GLU A 171 0.95 -12.35 -19.15
N ALA A 172 -0.22 -12.10 -18.54
CA ALA A 172 -1.50 -12.14 -19.22
C ALA A 172 -1.55 -11.14 -20.40
N LEU A 173 -1.10 -9.90 -20.19
CA LEU A 173 -1.04 -8.89 -21.25
C LEU A 173 -0.11 -9.30 -22.40
N LEU A 174 1.05 -9.89 -22.09
CA LEU A 174 1.98 -10.33 -23.14
C LEU A 174 1.42 -11.49 -23.95
N ALA A 175 0.70 -12.41 -23.29
CA ALA A 175 0.06 -13.53 -23.96
C ALA A 175 -0.97 -13.06 -25.01
N GLU A 176 -1.74 -12.00 -24.73
CA GLU A 176 -2.66 -11.39 -25.71
C GLU A 176 -1.96 -10.88 -26.98
N HIS A 177 -0.66 -10.59 -26.89
CA HIS A 177 0.18 -10.16 -28.00
C HIS A 177 1.12 -11.26 -28.53
N GLY A 178 0.91 -12.53 -28.16
CA GLY A 178 1.76 -13.65 -28.56
C GLY A 178 3.21 -13.55 -28.06
N LYS A 179 3.42 -12.84 -26.95
CA LYS A 179 4.72 -12.65 -26.30
C LYS A 179 4.76 -13.37 -24.96
N SER A 180 5.97 -13.53 -24.41
CA SER A 180 6.18 -14.07 -23.07
C SER A 180 7.17 -13.20 -22.28
N ILE A 181 7.27 -13.44 -20.98
CA ILE A 181 8.19 -12.74 -20.07
C ILE A 181 9.65 -13.00 -20.46
N SER A 182 9.95 -14.20 -20.96
CA SER A 182 11.31 -14.64 -21.27
C SER A 182 11.97 -13.73 -22.30
N ASN A 183 13.22 -13.34 -22.01
CA ASN A 183 14.03 -12.40 -22.80
C ASN A 183 13.51 -10.96 -22.88
N MET A 184 12.36 -10.63 -22.28
CA MET A 184 11.84 -9.27 -22.27
C MET A 184 12.63 -8.39 -21.30
N LYS A 185 12.80 -7.10 -21.64
CA LYS A 185 13.57 -6.14 -20.82
C LYS A 185 12.64 -5.34 -19.92
N PHE A 186 12.96 -5.28 -18.63
CA PHE A 186 12.17 -4.60 -17.62
C PHE A 186 12.98 -3.49 -16.93
N ALA A 187 12.32 -2.37 -16.64
CA ALA A 187 12.84 -1.32 -15.78
C ALA A 187 11.87 -1.14 -14.61
N ILE A 188 12.39 -1.11 -13.37
CA ILE A 188 11.58 -1.07 -12.16
C ILE A 188 11.93 0.17 -11.35
N GLN A 189 10.95 1.05 -11.16
CA GLN A 189 11.06 2.19 -10.26
C GLN A 189 10.52 1.82 -8.88
N GLY A 190 11.37 1.93 -7.87
CA GLY A 190 11.06 1.60 -6.48
C GLY A 190 11.39 0.16 -6.13
N PHE A 191 12.52 -0.07 -5.47
CA PHE A 191 12.93 -1.40 -5.00
C PHE A 191 12.46 -1.69 -3.56
N GLY A 192 11.21 -1.31 -3.24
CA GLY A 192 10.52 -1.55 -1.96
C GLY A 192 10.00 -2.99 -1.83
N ASN A 193 8.88 -3.23 -1.13
CA ASN A 193 8.27 -4.56 -1.07
C ASN A 193 7.82 -5.04 -2.46
N VAL A 194 6.97 -4.24 -3.13
CA VAL A 194 6.37 -4.59 -4.43
C VAL A 194 7.43 -4.78 -5.51
N GLY A 195 8.28 -3.77 -5.73
CA GLY A 195 9.24 -3.81 -6.83
C GLY A 195 10.31 -4.88 -6.67
N SER A 196 10.74 -5.21 -5.45
CA SER A 196 11.71 -6.30 -5.25
C SER A 196 11.12 -7.68 -5.51
N TRP A 197 9.85 -7.91 -5.15
CA TRP A 197 9.14 -9.14 -5.49
C TRP A 197 8.85 -9.24 -7.00
N ALA A 198 8.40 -8.15 -7.64
CA ALA A 198 8.20 -8.12 -9.09
C ALA A 198 9.51 -8.42 -9.85
N ALA A 199 10.62 -7.79 -9.46
CA ALA A 199 11.93 -8.05 -10.06
C ALA A 199 12.35 -9.52 -9.93
N LYS A 200 12.11 -10.12 -8.76
CA LYS A 200 12.38 -11.53 -8.49
C LYS A 200 11.57 -12.43 -9.44
N PHE A 201 10.25 -12.24 -9.52
CA PHE A 201 9.39 -13.07 -10.38
C PHE A 201 9.71 -12.91 -11.86
N PHE A 202 9.97 -11.68 -12.33
CA PHE A 202 10.42 -11.49 -13.72
C PHE A 202 11.74 -12.22 -13.99
N HIS A 203 12.71 -12.13 -13.10
CA HIS A 203 14.00 -12.82 -13.23
C HIS A 203 13.85 -14.35 -13.25
N GLU A 204 13.07 -14.91 -12.32
CA GLU A 204 12.82 -16.36 -12.23
C GLU A 204 12.15 -16.93 -13.48
N HIS A 205 11.42 -16.11 -14.24
CA HIS A 205 10.74 -16.50 -15.49
C HIS A 205 11.49 -16.03 -16.75
N GLY A 206 12.79 -15.75 -16.64
CA GLY A 206 13.67 -15.44 -17.78
C GLY A 206 13.60 -14.00 -18.29
N GLY A 207 12.88 -13.12 -17.59
CA GLY A 207 12.86 -11.68 -17.84
C GLY A 207 14.18 -11.01 -17.45
N LYS A 208 14.61 -10.02 -18.24
CA LYS A 208 15.84 -9.25 -18.02
C LYS A 208 15.51 -7.92 -17.36
N VAL A 209 15.67 -7.84 -16.04
CA VAL A 209 15.59 -6.55 -15.34
C VAL A 209 16.87 -5.75 -15.64
N VAL A 210 16.77 -4.71 -16.47
CA VAL A 210 17.93 -3.95 -16.96
C VAL A 210 18.16 -2.65 -16.19
N ALA A 211 17.17 -2.17 -15.45
CA ALA A 211 17.29 -0.97 -14.62
C ALA A 211 16.42 -1.07 -13.36
N VAL A 212 16.96 -0.61 -12.24
CA VAL A 212 16.25 -0.51 -10.97
C VAL A 212 16.57 0.85 -10.34
N SER A 213 15.57 1.52 -9.76
CA SER A 213 15.80 2.71 -8.93
C SER A 213 15.09 2.64 -7.59
N ASP A 214 15.59 3.40 -6.63
CA ASP A 214 14.90 3.73 -5.39
C ASP A 214 15.29 5.17 -4.94
N ILE A 215 15.01 5.51 -3.68
CA ILE A 215 15.30 6.85 -3.14
C ILE A 215 16.80 7.16 -3.06
N THR A 216 17.68 6.16 -3.13
CA THR A 216 19.14 6.32 -3.06
C THR A 216 19.77 6.55 -4.44
N GLY A 217 19.05 6.25 -5.52
CA GLY A 217 19.54 6.42 -6.88
C GLY A 217 19.01 5.36 -7.85
N ALA A 218 19.71 5.20 -8.98
CA ALA A 218 19.36 4.24 -10.02
C ALA A 218 20.58 3.48 -10.51
N ILE A 219 20.41 2.19 -10.79
CA ILE A 219 21.40 1.31 -11.40
C ILE A 219 20.88 0.76 -12.72
N LYS A 220 21.79 0.51 -13.67
CA LYS A 220 21.46 -0.02 -14.99
C LYS A 220 22.52 -1.02 -15.43
N ASN A 221 22.08 -2.18 -15.91
CA ASN A 221 22.91 -3.13 -16.63
C ASN A 221 22.17 -3.59 -17.89
N PRO A 222 22.61 -3.19 -19.11
CA PRO A 222 21.97 -3.59 -20.37
C PRO A 222 21.86 -5.11 -20.57
N ASN A 223 22.74 -5.88 -19.94
CA ASN A 223 22.79 -7.35 -20.01
C ASN A 223 21.87 -8.03 -18.99
N GLY A 224 21.27 -7.26 -18.08
CA GLY A 224 20.47 -7.76 -16.96
C GLY A 224 21.19 -7.60 -15.63
N ILE A 225 20.46 -7.18 -14.61
CA ILE A 225 20.92 -7.07 -13.23
C ILE A 225 20.73 -8.44 -12.55
N ASP A 226 21.73 -8.88 -11.78
CA ASP A 226 21.61 -10.05 -10.91
C ASP A 226 20.66 -9.71 -9.74
N ILE A 227 19.42 -10.16 -9.87
CA ILE A 227 18.37 -9.87 -8.88
C ILE A 227 18.62 -10.56 -7.54
N PRO A 228 19.00 -11.86 -7.47
CA PRO A 228 19.44 -12.46 -6.22
C PRO A 228 20.53 -11.67 -5.48
N ALA A 229 21.57 -11.21 -6.19
CA ALA A 229 22.63 -10.41 -5.60
C ALA A 229 22.13 -9.04 -5.12
N LEU A 230 21.29 -8.37 -5.90
CA LEU A 230 20.72 -7.08 -5.53
C LEU A 230 19.80 -7.18 -4.30
N LEU A 231 19.00 -8.26 -4.20
CA LEU A 231 18.18 -8.54 -3.02
C LEU A 231 19.03 -8.74 -1.77
N LYS A 232 20.17 -9.44 -1.89
CA LYS A 232 21.12 -9.64 -0.79
C LYS A 232 21.77 -8.31 -0.37
N TYR A 233 22.20 -7.50 -1.33
CA TYR A 233 22.76 -6.16 -1.08
C TYR A 233 21.79 -5.25 -0.32
N LYS A 234 20.53 -5.20 -0.77
CA LYS A 234 19.46 -4.42 -0.10
C LYS A 234 19.26 -4.84 1.36
N LYS A 235 19.33 -6.14 1.66
CA LYS A 235 19.20 -6.63 3.04
C LYS A 235 20.38 -6.22 3.91
N ALA A 236 21.60 -6.22 3.37
CA ALA A 236 22.80 -5.85 4.11
C ALA A 236 22.86 -4.35 4.48
N ILE A 237 22.27 -3.47 3.67
CA ILE A 237 22.23 -2.02 3.93
C ILE A 237 21.11 -1.62 4.91
N LYS A 238 20.13 -2.51 5.11
CA LYS A 238 19.05 -2.32 6.10
C LYS A 238 19.39 -2.85 7.50
N ALA A 239 20.58 -3.44 7.68
CA ALA A 239 21.15 -3.78 8.98
C ALA A 239 22.10 -2.64 9.41
#